data_AF-A0A961DHC8-F1
#
_entry.id   AF-A0A961DHC8-F1
#
_cell.length_a   1.000
_cell.length_b   1.000
_cell.length_c   1.000
_cell.angle_alpha   90.00
_cell.angle_beta   90.00
_cell.angle_gamma   90.00
#
_symmetry.space_group_name_H-M   'P 1'
#
loop_
_entity.id
_entity.type
_entity.pdbx_description
1 polymer ?
#
loop_
_entity_poly.entity_id
_entity_poly.type
_entity_poly.pdbx_seq_one_letter_code
_entity_poly.pdbx_strand_id
1 'polypeptide(L)'
;MASSFPPLTFALLLCLTTTVLHSQQTSAFENGVFSPGYEGIVGLNPVLAQGGGAGIVEKDGKRYFIAVGVTSIKGAEPAERVRQLRVAKANALRAIAEYIEPVKVETETRLTEKTTIESNGKSKTGRTFKDLDETTRTSVKATLQSPEQVGTWKNKEGTLFFMALGRVLP
;
A
#
# COMPACT_ATOMS: atom_id res chain seq x y z
N MET A 1 -25.73 -53.59 57.62
CA MET A 1 -24.91 -54.06 56.48
C MET A 1 -25.83 -54.41 55.33
N ALA A 2 -25.89 -53.59 54.28
CA ALA A 2 -26.23 -53.98 52.91
C ALA A 2 -26.15 -52.71 52.03
N SER A 3 -25.30 -52.84 51.02
CA SER A 3 -24.95 -51.94 49.92
C SER A 3 -26.12 -51.57 49.00
N SER A 4 -26.07 -50.39 48.38
CA SER A 4 -26.48 -50.18 46.97
C SER A 4 -26.16 -48.74 46.49
N PHE A 5 -25.11 -48.60 45.68
CA PHE A 5 -24.95 -47.56 44.63
C PHE A 5 -25.84 -47.96 43.42
N PRO A 6 -26.31 -47.06 42.51
CA PRO A 6 -25.49 -46.28 41.55
C PRO A 6 -26.20 -44.99 41.01
N PRO A 7 -25.90 -44.42 39.81
CA PRO A 7 -24.62 -44.19 39.11
C PRO A 7 -24.31 -42.70 38.88
N LEU A 8 -23.03 -42.41 38.61
CA LEU A 8 -22.52 -41.16 38.05
C LEU A 8 -23.16 -40.85 36.69
N THR A 9 -23.89 -39.73 36.60
CA THR A 9 -24.23 -39.12 35.31
C THR A 9 -23.15 -38.10 34.96
N PHE A 10 -22.14 -38.55 34.22
CA PHE A 10 -21.09 -37.74 33.63
C PHE A 10 -21.68 -36.93 32.47
N ALA A 11 -22.22 -35.74 32.75
CA ALA A 11 -22.61 -34.79 31.72
C ALA A 11 -21.35 -34.02 31.25
N LEU A 12 -20.63 -34.62 30.31
CA LEU A 12 -19.51 -33.99 29.60
C LEU A 12 -20.09 -32.94 28.64
N LEU A 13 -20.35 -31.72 29.14
CA LEU A 13 -20.75 -30.58 28.34
C LEU A 13 -19.51 -30.05 27.60
N LEU A 14 -19.26 -30.57 26.39
CA LEU A 14 -18.33 -29.99 25.43
C LEU A 14 -18.89 -28.62 24.97
N CYS A 15 -18.58 -27.57 25.74
CA CYS A 15 -18.66 -26.21 25.24
C CYS A 15 -17.64 -26.07 24.11
N LEU A 16 -18.13 -26.19 22.87
CA LEU A 16 -17.43 -25.71 21.68
C LEU A 16 -17.21 -24.20 21.85
N THR A 17 -16.07 -23.84 22.42
CA THR A 17 -15.56 -22.48 22.35
C THR A 17 -15.13 -22.26 20.91
N THR A 18 -16.04 -21.75 20.09
CA THR A 18 -15.69 -21.08 18.84
C THR A 18 -14.85 -19.86 19.24
N THR A 19 -13.54 -20.06 19.32
CA THR A 19 -12.57 -18.98 19.30
C THR A 19 -12.71 -18.33 17.94
N VAL A 20 -13.56 -17.32 17.87
CA VAL A 20 -13.52 -16.33 16.79
C VAL A 20 -12.13 -15.71 16.91
N LEU A 21 -11.19 -16.19 16.10
CA LEU A 21 -9.98 -15.45 15.77
C LEU A 21 -10.47 -14.17 15.08
N HIS A 22 -10.83 -13.17 15.87
CA HIS A 22 -10.71 -11.80 15.44
C HIS A 22 -9.22 -11.61 15.18
N SER A 23 -8.82 -11.70 13.89
CA SER A 23 -7.57 -11.10 13.48
C SER A 23 -7.70 -9.61 13.83
N GLN A 24 -7.16 -9.23 14.99
CA GLN A 24 -6.81 -7.85 15.23
C GLN A 24 -5.68 -7.55 14.26
N GLN A 25 -6.05 -7.25 13.03
CA GLN A 25 -5.19 -6.61 12.06
C GLN A 25 -4.88 -5.26 12.68
N THR A 26 -3.75 -5.19 13.38
CA THR A 26 -3.20 -3.99 14.00
C THR A 26 -3.09 -2.96 12.89
N SER A 27 -4.11 -2.11 12.73
CA SER A 27 -4.12 -1.20 11.60
C SER A 27 -2.94 -0.26 11.79
N ALA A 28 -2.00 -0.27 10.84
CA ALA A 28 -0.88 0.67 10.83
C ALA A 28 -1.33 2.13 10.65
N PHE A 29 -2.65 2.35 10.58
CA PHE A 29 -3.32 3.56 10.20
C PHE A 29 -4.20 4.03 11.36
N GLU A 30 -4.00 5.27 11.77
CA GLU A 30 -4.91 5.98 12.65
C GLU A 30 -5.82 6.87 11.80
N ASN A 31 -7.13 6.84 12.05
CA ASN A 31 -8.14 7.64 11.32
C ASN A 31 -8.04 7.48 9.79
N GLY A 32 -7.77 6.26 9.33
CA GLY A 32 -7.66 5.93 7.91
C GLY A 32 -9.01 6.02 7.21
N VAL A 33 -9.10 6.84 6.17
CA VAL A 33 -10.25 6.91 5.25
C VAL A 33 -9.75 6.44 3.89
N PHE A 34 -10.35 5.38 3.35
CA PHE A 34 -9.98 4.82 2.06
C PHE A 34 -11.18 4.73 1.14
N SER A 35 -10.93 4.85 -0.16
CA SER A 35 -11.94 4.62 -1.18
C SER A 35 -12.25 3.12 -1.29
N PRO A 36 -13.49 2.73 -1.61
CA PRO A 36 -13.86 1.34 -1.79
C PRO A 36 -12.92 0.59 -2.74
N GLY A 37 -12.43 -0.57 -2.32
CA GLY A 37 -11.51 -1.40 -3.08
C GLY A 37 -10.02 -1.11 -2.83
N TYR A 38 -9.69 -0.05 -2.09
CA TYR A 38 -8.32 0.28 -1.68
C TYR A 38 -8.03 -0.11 -0.22
N GLU A 39 -9.03 -0.63 0.50
CA GLU A 39 -8.87 -1.10 1.86
C GLU A 39 -7.85 -2.25 1.92
N GLY A 40 -6.84 -2.06 2.77
CA GLY A 40 -5.75 -3.00 2.94
C GLY A 40 -4.72 -3.01 1.80
N ILE A 41 -4.95 -2.37 0.65
CA ILE A 41 -3.97 -2.33 -0.46
C ILE A 41 -2.69 -1.62 -0.01
N VAL A 42 -2.84 -0.43 0.59
CA VAL A 42 -1.69 0.34 1.10
C VAL A 42 -0.94 -0.44 2.18
N GLY A 43 -1.67 -1.22 2.99
CA GLY A 43 -1.10 -2.05 4.06
C GLY A 43 -0.27 -3.24 3.56
N LEU A 44 -0.45 -3.68 2.31
CA LEU A 44 0.35 -4.77 1.72
C LEU A 44 1.80 -4.35 1.45
N ASN A 45 2.06 -3.05 1.32
CA ASN A 45 3.39 -2.51 1.13
C ASN A 45 3.80 -1.61 2.31
N PRO A 46 4.58 -2.13 3.28
CA PRO A 46 5.00 -1.36 4.45
C PRO A 46 5.77 -0.08 4.11
N VAL A 47 6.52 -0.07 3.00
CA VAL A 47 7.28 1.10 2.55
C VAL A 47 6.32 2.25 2.22
N LEU A 48 5.26 1.96 1.45
CA LEU A 48 4.25 2.95 1.09
C LEU A 48 3.44 3.40 2.32
N ALA A 49 3.09 2.45 3.20
CA ALA A 49 2.30 2.73 4.40
C ALA A 49 3.01 3.62 5.43
N GLN A 50 4.33 3.49 5.57
CA GLN A 50 5.12 4.16 6.61
C GLN A 50 5.96 5.34 6.10
N GLY A 51 6.55 5.20 4.91
CA GLY A 51 7.51 6.18 4.36
C GLY A 51 6.97 6.98 3.18
N GLY A 52 5.86 6.55 2.57
CA GLY A 52 5.37 7.11 1.33
C GLY A 52 6.11 6.59 0.09
N GLY A 53 6.02 7.32 -1.02
CA GLY A 53 6.63 6.95 -2.30
C GLY A 53 5.59 6.44 -3.30
N ALA A 54 6.01 5.72 -4.34
CA ALA A 54 5.10 5.18 -5.34
C ALA A 54 5.49 3.75 -5.74
N GLY A 55 4.49 2.95 -6.10
CA GLY A 55 4.70 1.57 -6.51
C GLY A 55 3.45 0.89 -7.01
N ILE A 56 3.64 -0.32 -7.53
CA ILE A 56 2.56 -1.22 -7.93
C ILE A 56 2.38 -2.27 -6.83
N VAL A 57 1.13 -2.51 -6.46
CA VAL A 57 0.72 -3.53 -5.49
C VAL A 57 -0.25 -4.48 -6.18
N GLU A 58 -0.06 -5.78 -5.98
CA GLU A 58 -0.96 -6.80 -6.50
C GLU A 58 -1.85 -7.34 -5.38
N LYS A 59 -3.16 -7.43 -5.64
CA LYS A 59 -4.13 -8.04 -4.74
C LYS A 59 -5.24 -8.67 -5.57
N ASP A 60 -5.62 -9.90 -5.25
CA ASP A 60 -6.73 -10.62 -5.90
C ASP A 60 -6.62 -10.66 -7.44
N GLY A 61 -5.40 -10.83 -7.96
CA GLY A 61 -5.11 -10.87 -9.40
C GLY A 61 -5.22 -9.52 -10.12
N LYS A 62 -5.45 -8.42 -9.39
CA LYS A 62 -5.47 -7.05 -9.91
C LYS A 62 -4.21 -6.31 -9.50
N ARG A 63 -3.73 -5.45 -10.39
CA ARG A 63 -2.59 -4.56 -10.15
C ARG A 63 -3.09 -3.17 -9.82
N TYR A 64 -2.54 -2.57 -8.79
CA TYR A 64 -2.90 -1.24 -8.30
C TYR A 64 -1.65 -0.37 -8.33
N PHE A 65 -1.71 0.74 -9.04
CA PHE A 65 -0.71 1.78 -8.86
C PHE A 65 -1.11 2.67 -7.68
N ILE A 66 -0.19 2.85 -6.73
CA ILE A 66 -0.39 3.67 -5.54
C ILE A 66 0.80 4.60 -5.37
N ALA A 67 0.52 5.87 -5.12
CA ALA A 67 1.50 6.86 -4.72
C ALA A 67 1.06 7.57 -3.45
N VAL A 68 1.94 7.63 -2.46
CA VAL A 68 1.68 8.13 -1.13
C VAL A 68 2.58 9.32 -0.84
N GLY A 69 1.98 10.45 -0.52
CA GLY A 69 2.66 11.64 -0.04
C GLY A 69 2.51 11.79 1.46
N VAL A 70 3.59 12.24 2.11
CA VAL A 70 3.68 12.37 3.56
C VAL A 70 4.01 13.80 3.94
N THR A 71 3.45 14.30 5.05
CA THR A 71 3.82 15.59 5.63
C THR A 71 3.68 15.55 7.15
N SER A 72 4.46 16.35 7.88
CA SER A 72 4.31 16.47 9.33
C SER A 72 3.06 17.28 9.68
N ILE A 73 2.46 16.94 10.82
CA ILE A 73 1.35 17.66 11.45
C ILE A 73 1.95 18.69 12.42
N LYS A 74 1.59 19.97 12.25
CA LYS A 74 2.14 21.07 13.05
C LYS A 74 1.18 21.63 14.10
N GLY A 75 -0.09 21.23 14.06
CA GLY A 75 -1.14 21.72 14.94
C GLY A 75 -2.51 21.14 14.60
N ALA A 76 -3.52 21.53 15.36
CA ALA A 76 -4.90 21.03 15.22
C ALA A 76 -5.84 22.01 14.46
N GLU A 77 -5.34 23.17 14.06
CA GLU A 77 -6.14 24.22 13.44
C GLU A 77 -6.74 23.79 12.07
N PRO A 78 -7.93 24.28 11.69
CA PRO A 78 -8.53 23.97 10.38
C PRO A 78 -7.62 24.34 9.19
N ALA A 79 -6.88 25.45 9.29
CA ALA A 79 -5.91 25.88 8.28
C ALA A 79 -4.78 24.85 8.08
N GLU A 80 -4.38 24.19 9.17
CA GLU A 80 -3.34 23.17 9.16
C GLU A 80 -3.80 21.89 8.44
N ARG A 81 -5.09 21.53 8.55
CA ARG A 81 -5.68 20.43 7.76
C ARG A 81 -5.62 20.72 6.25
N VAL A 82 -5.95 21.94 5.83
CA VAL A 82 -5.87 22.33 4.41
C VAL A 82 -4.42 22.26 3.91
N ARG A 83 -3.46 22.73 4.73
CA ARG A 83 -2.03 22.61 4.41
C ARG A 83 -1.61 21.16 4.24
N GLN A 84 -2.00 20.27 5.16
CA GLN A 84 -1.65 18.85 5.13
C GLN A 84 -2.12 18.19 3.84
N LEU A 85 -3.39 18.40 3.46
CA LEU A 85 -3.95 17.88 2.22
C LEU A 85 -3.17 18.37 1.00
N ARG A 86 -2.90 19.68 0.92
CA ARG A 86 -2.18 20.28 -0.20
C ARG A 86 -0.75 19.75 -0.33
N VAL A 87 -0.01 19.69 0.78
CA VAL A 87 1.40 19.26 0.79
C VAL A 87 1.52 17.76 0.55
N ALA A 88 0.68 16.95 1.21
CA ALA A 88 0.69 15.51 0.98
C ALA A 88 0.30 15.17 -0.48
N LYS A 89 -0.69 15.86 -1.06
CA LYS A 89 -1.02 15.70 -2.48
C LYS A 89 0.16 16.04 -3.39
N ALA A 90 0.83 17.18 -3.16
CA ALA A 90 2.01 17.56 -3.95
C ALA A 90 3.13 16.53 -3.84
N ASN A 91 3.38 16.01 -2.64
CA ASN A 91 4.39 14.96 -2.42
C ASN A 91 4.02 13.64 -3.10
N ALA A 92 2.74 13.26 -3.10
CA ALA A 92 2.26 12.08 -3.81
C ALA A 92 2.45 12.24 -5.33
N LEU A 93 2.06 13.39 -5.90
CA LEU A 93 2.27 13.71 -7.32
C LEU A 93 3.75 13.66 -7.72
N ARG A 94 4.64 14.19 -6.87
CA ARG A 94 6.08 14.08 -7.06
C ARG A 94 6.53 12.62 -7.11
N ALA A 95 6.06 11.78 -6.18
CA ALA A 95 6.38 10.36 -6.19
C ALA A 95 5.90 9.65 -7.46
N ILE A 96 4.75 10.04 -8.02
CA ILE A 96 4.30 9.52 -9.34
C ILE A 96 5.28 9.93 -10.44
N ALA A 97 5.70 11.21 -10.46
CA ALA A 97 6.66 11.70 -11.46
C ALA A 97 8.00 10.96 -11.35
N GLU A 98 8.56 10.85 -10.14
CA GLU A 98 9.80 10.11 -9.85
C GLU A 98 9.70 8.63 -10.20
N TYR A 99 8.51 8.04 -10.18
CA TYR A 99 8.30 6.65 -10.61
C TYR A 99 8.32 6.50 -12.13
N ILE A 100 7.82 7.50 -12.88
CA ILE A 100 7.78 7.49 -14.34
C ILE A 100 9.11 7.92 -14.97
N GLU A 101 9.83 8.86 -14.35
CA GLU A 101 11.05 9.46 -14.88
C GLU A 101 12.20 8.47 -15.17
N PRO A 102 12.57 7.52 -14.28
CA PRO A 102 13.64 6.57 -14.57
C PRO A 102 13.31 5.62 -15.73
N VAL A 103 12.03 5.44 -16.09
CA VAL A 103 11.61 4.65 -17.26
C VAL A 103 11.90 5.38 -18.58
N LYS A 104 12.16 6.69 -18.57
CA LYS A 104 12.43 7.48 -19.78
C LYS A 104 13.84 7.25 -20.34
N VAL A 105 14.83 6.97 -19.48
CA VAL A 105 16.22 6.74 -19.90
C VAL A 105 16.40 5.35 -20.51
N GLU A 106 15.67 4.33 -20.04
CA GLU A 106 15.83 2.96 -20.56
C GLU A 106 15.07 2.70 -21.86
N THR A 107 13.97 3.44 -22.15
CA THR A 107 13.25 3.26 -23.43
C THR A 107 13.98 3.89 -24.62
N GLU A 108 14.72 4.98 -24.42
CA GLU A 108 15.59 5.56 -25.44
C GLU A 108 16.88 4.72 -25.64
N THR A 109 17.35 4.03 -24.59
CA THR A 109 18.54 3.16 -24.69
C THR A 109 18.20 1.82 -25.39
N ARG A 110 17.05 1.20 -25.10
CA ARG A 110 16.65 -0.10 -25.71
C ARG A 110 16.27 -0.04 -27.18
N LEU A 111 15.93 1.12 -27.74
CA LEU A 111 15.74 1.23 -29.20
C LEU A 111 17.08 1.26 -29.95
N THR A 112 18.18 1.53 -29.25
CA THR A 112 19.54 1.54 -29.82
C THR A 112 20.30 0.22 -29.53
N GLU A 113 19.93 -0.50 -28.48
CA GLU A 113 20.59 -1.74 -28.00
C GLU A 113 20.06 -3.06 -28.60
N LYS A 114 19.30 -3.03 -29.71
CA LYS A 114 19.11 -4.27 -30.51
C LYS A 114 20.21 -4.49 -31.54
N THR A 115 21.36 -3.86 -31.33
CA THR A 115 22.62 -4.17 -31.99
C THR A 115 23.74 -3.87 -31.00
N THR A 116 24.24 -4.89 -30.30
CA THR A 116 25.62 -5.02 -29.74
C THR A 116 25.65 -5.63 -28.32
N ILE A 117 25.78 -6.95 -28.28
CA ILE A 117 26.75 -7.76 -27.50
C ILE A 117 26.76 -7.71 -25.95
N GLU A 118 26.71 -8.92 -25.39
CA GLU A 118 27.11 -9.40 -24.07
C GLU A 118 28.31 -8.67 -23.40
N SER A 119 28.32 -8.56 -22.06
CA SER A 119 29.39 -9.08 -21.18
C SER A 119 29.42 -8.42 -19.79
N ASN A 120 29.58 -9.30 -18.78
CA ASN A 120 30.24 -9.10 -17.48
C ASN A 120 29.72 -8.10 -16.42
N GLY A 121 29.22 -8.69 -15.32
CA GLY A 121 29.92 -8.53 -14.03
C GLY A 121 29.33 -7.59 -12.98
N LYS A 122 28.53 -8.16 -12.07
CA LYS A 122 28.27 -7.73 -10.67
C LYS A 122 27.84 -6.27 -10.43
N SER A 123 26.53 -6.11 -10.21
CA SER A 123 26.01 -5.10 -9.27
C SER A 123 24.79 -5.65 -8.51
N LYS A 124 24.89 -5.67 -7.18
CA LYS A 124 23.78 -5.98 -6.26
C LYS A 124 23.06 -4.66 -5.93
N THR A 125 22.04 -4.33 -6.71
CA THR A 125 20.97 -3.43 -6.25
C THR A 125 19.66 -4.03 -6.73
N GLY A 126 19.05 -4.87 -5.88
CA GLY A 126 17.72 -5.41 -6.11
C GLY A 126 16.68 -4.30 -6.00
N ARG A 127 16.49 -3.55 -7.08
CA ARG A 127 15.22 -2.90 -7.38
C ARG A 127 14.71 -3.60 -8.63
N THR A 128 13.76 -4.51 -8.43
CA THR A 128 13.06 -5.20 -9.50
C THR A 128 12.23 -4.18 -10.28
N PHE A 129 12.89 -3.40 -11.14
CA PHE A 129 12.25 -2.67 -12.21
C PHE A 129 11.94 -3.69 -13.31
N LYS A 130 10.98 -4.58 -13.02
CA LYS A 130 10.38 -5.39 -14.08
C LYS A 130 9.63 -4.40 -14.96
N ASP A 131 10.22 -4.09 -16.12
CA ASP A 131 9.64 -3.47 -17.30
C ASP A 131 8.21 -2.97 -17.09
N LEU A 132 8.05 -1.69 -16.77
CA LEU A 132 6.75 -1.05 -16.89
C LEU A 132 6.38 -1.10 -18.37
N ASP A 133 5.46 -1.98 -18.74
CA ASP A 133 4.96 -2.03 -20.11
C ASP A 133 4.30 -0.68 -20.49
N GLU A 134 4.26 -0.36 -21.79
CA GLU A 134 3.77 0.95 -22.26
C GLU A 134 2.32 1.22 -21.81
N THR A 135 1.52 0.16 -21.64
CA THR A 135 0.14 0.22 -21.16
C THR A 135 0.07 0.65 -19.69
N THR A 136 0.92 0.08 -18.84
CA THR A 136 1.06 0.43 -17.43
C THR A 136 1.60 1.85 -17.33
N ARG A 137 2.61 2.20 -18.12
CA ARG A 137 3.17 3.56 -18.16
C ARG A 137 2.11 4.60 -18.53
N THR A 138 1.30 4.31 -19.55
CA THR A 138 0.19 5.17 -19.98
C THR A 138 -0.83 5.32 -18.85
N SER A 139 -1.17 4.22 -18.18
CA SER A 139 -2.11 4.23 -17.06
C SER A 139 -1.59 5.05 -15.87
N VAL A 140 -0.29 4.94 -15.53
CA VAL A 140 0.35 5.72 -14.46
C VAL A 140 0.47 7.20 -14.84
N LYS A 141 0.80 7.52 -16.11
CA LYS A 141 0.78 8.90 -16.62
C LYS A 141 -0.62 9.51 -16.55
N ALA A 142 -1.67 8.73 -16.83
CA ALA A 142 -3.05 9.21 -16.69
C ALA A 142 -3.37 9.60 -15.23
N THR A 143 -2.77 8.92 -14.25
CA THR A 143 -2.88 9.31 -12.83
C THR A 143 -2.23 10.67 -12.53
N LEU A 144 -1.17 11.07 -13.25
CA LEU A 144 -0.64 12.45 -13.12
C LEU A 144 -1.63 13.51 -13.62
N GLN A 145 -2.32 13.21 -14.72
CA GLN A 145 -3.27 14.15 -15.34
C GLN A 145 -4.56 14.26 -14.53
N SER A 146 -5.03 13.15 -13.97
CA SER A 146 -6.24 13.09 -13.16
C SER A 146 -6.01 12.23 -11.91
N PRO A 147 -5.34 12.80 -10.89
CA PRO A 147 -5.02 12.08 -9.66
C PRO A 147 -6.28 11.80 -8.86
N GLU A 148 -6.61 10.52 -8.69
CA GLU A 148 -7.70 10.07 -7.83
C GLU A 148 -7.17 9.85 -6.42
N GLN A 149 -7.79 10.49 -5.43
CA GLN A 149 -7.48 10.24 -4.02
C GLN A 149 -8.11 8.92 -3.60
N VAL A 150 -7.27 8.00 -3.15
CA VAL A 150 -7.69 6.64 -2.74
C VAL A 150 -7.60 6.42 -1.23
N GLY A 151 -6.96 7.33 -0.52
CA GLY A 151 -7.08 7.38 0.94
C GLY A 151 -6.24 8.42 1.64
N THR A 152 -6.50 8.58 2.93
CA THR A 152 -5.73 9.42 3.86
C THR A 152 -5.68 8.78 5.23
N TRP A 153 -4.56 8.90 5.93
CA TRP A 153 -4.42 8.41 7.31
C TRP A 153 -3.37 9.21 8.07
N LYS A 154 -3.29 8.95 9.38
CA LYS A 154 -2.17 9.39 10.22
C LYS A 154 -1.36 8.18 10.69
N ASN A 155 -0.10 8.39 11.01
CA ASN A 155 0.66 7.40 11.79
C ASN A 155 0.09 7.31 13.21
N LYS A 156 0.49 6.28 13.94
CA LYS A 156 0.02 6.01 15.31
C LYS A 156 0.37 7.12 16.30
N GLU A 157 1.43 7.86 16.04
CA GLU A 157 1.86 8.97 16.88
C GLU A 157 1.11 10.27 16.57
N GLY A 158 0.28 10.30 15.51
CA GLY A 158 -0.44 11.49 15.08
C GLY A 158 0.46 12.64 14.60
N THR A 159 1.73 12.37 14.32
CA THR A 159 2.75 13.38 13.92
C THR A 159 2.90 13.52 12.41
N LEU A 160 2.47 12.52 11.65
CA LEU A 160 2.54 12.46 10.20
C LEU A 160 1.14 12.28 9.60
N PHE A 161 0.88 13.00 8.53
CA PHE A 161 -0.30 12.88 7.69
C PHE A 161 0.09 12.30 6.34
N PHE A 162 -0.70 11.34 5.87
CA PHE A 162 -0.50 10.62 4.64
C PHE A 162 -1.69 10.81 3.70
N MET A 163 -1.41 10.94 2.41
CA MET A 163 -2.40 10.91 1.35
C MET A 163 -1.94 9.95 0.27
N ALA A 164 -2.81 8.99 -0.07
CA ALA A 164 -2.64 8.10 -1.21
C ALA A 164 -3.44 8.61 -2.42
N LEU A 165 -2.76 8.63 -3.55
CA LEU A 165 -3.31 8.70 -4.89
C LEU A 165 -3.17 7.33 -5.54
N GLY A 166 -4.10 6.92 -6.37
CA GLY A 166 -4.00 5.60 -6.98
C GLY A 166 -4.96 5.36 -8.12
N ARG A 167 -4.74 4.24 -8.82
CA ARG A 167 -5.59 3.76 -9.90
C ARG A 167 -5.39 2.26 -10.09
N VAL A 168 -6.46 1.57 -10.49
CA VAL A 168 -6.40 0.18 -10.93
C VAL A 168 -5.75 0.11 -12.30
N LEU A 169 -4.75 -0.75 -12.45
CA LEU A 169 -4.07 -0.99 -13.72
C LEU A 169 -4.77 -2.12 -14.50
N PRO A 170 -4.74 -2.07 -15.84
CA PRO A 170 -5.23 -3.15 -16.69
C PRO A 170 -4.40 -4.44 -16.57
#